data_AF-A0A2V7Q8V9-F1
#
_entry.id   AF-A0A2V7Q8V9-F1
#
_cell.length_a   1.000
_cell.length_b   1.000
_cell.length_c   1.000
_cell.angle_alpha   90.00
_cell.angle_beta   90.00
_cell.angle_gamma   90.00
#
_symmetry.space_group_name_H-M   'P 1'
#
loop_
_entity.id
_entity.type
_entity.pdbx_description
1 polymer ?
#
loop_
_entity_poly.entity_id
_entity_poly.type
_entity_poly.pdbx_seq_one_letter_code
_entity_poly.pdbx_strand_id
1 'polypeptide(L)'
;MPRWQPPARRSRPAPPYQAYTYRTFYEQMSNGLLSVQGATYGYAALDSNEVTYTGVAGTCTGNPYGNTNCNGLFSDQAVGRMQGGLREALRKLDNQVDWTQYDFDGDSVVDLVVFIQPAMDGACGGTTNNHLWSHRFVLTGGSYATHSRDALGRRIVVADYTLQSGLGGADGCDTSQLMPVGTVAHETGHGFGLPDLYDTSNKTEGIGEYSLMGSGNYTSPFSPSRMDAWSLNELGWVTILPISTSNTYGFGAAPTSDTAFYLPVGGANPRGE
;
A
#
# COMPACT_ATOMS: atom_id res chain seq x y z
N MET A 1 -29.81 -0.39 36.74
CA MET A 1 -28.58 -1.05 36.26
C MET A 1 -27.70 0.01 35.62
N PRO A 2 -26.48 0.27 36.10
CA PRO A 2 -25.60 1.26 35.50
C PRO A 2 -25.07 0.74 34.17
N ARG A 3 -25.34 1.49 33.09
CA ARG A 3 -24.88 1.21 31.73
C ARG A 3 -23.37 1.48 31.68
N TRP A 4 -22.58 0.44 31.45
CA TRP A 4 -21.15 0.54 31.21
C TRP A 4 -20.91 1.39 29.95
N GLN A 5 -20.22 2.53 30.09
CA GLN A 5 -19.69 3.30 28.97
C GLN A 5 -18.22 2.88 28.79
N PRO A 6 -17.79 2.44 27.59
CA PRO A 6 -16.38 2.21 27.34
C PRO A 6 -15.60 3.53 27.48
N PRO A 7 -14.35 3.51 27.98
CA PRO A 7 -13.53 4.70 28.09
C PRO A 7 -13.26 5.29 26.70
N ALA A 8 -13.42 6.61 26.58
CA ALA A 8 -13.01 7.36 25.40
C ALA A 8 -11.53 7.11 25.12
N ARG A 9 -11.23 6.38 24.04
CA ARG A 9 -9.87 6.26 23.53
C ARG A 9 -9.47 7.63 22.97
N ARG A 10 -8.74 8.41 23.76
CA ARG A 10 -8.02 9.58 23.23
C ARG A 10 -6.91 9.04 22.33
N SER A 11 -7.15 8.98 21.02
CA SER A 11 -6.06 9.03 20.06
C SER A 11 -5.33 10.36 20.32
N ARG A 12 -4.07 10.30 20.76
CA ARG A 12 -3.23 11.50 20.75
C ARG A 12 -2.95 11.79 19.27
N PRO A 13 -3.35 12.95 18.74
CA PRO A 13 -2.86 13.36 17.43
C PRO A 13 -1.32 13.36 17.51
N ALA A 14 -0.66 12.81 16.49
CA ALA A 14 0.77 13.02 16.33
C ALA A 14 1.00 14.55 16.28
N PRO A 15 1.96 15.10 17.05
CA PRO A 15 2.33 16.51 16.91
C PRO A 15 2.69 16.80 15.45
N PRO A 16 2.42 18.02 14.94
CA PRO A 16 2.63 18.40 13.53
C PRO A 16 4.08 18.33 13.01
N TYR A 17 5.00 17.73 13.77
CA TYR A 17 6.43 17.60 13.46
C TYR A 17 7.02 16.22 13.83
N GLN A 18 6.19 15.22 14.13
CA GLN A 18 6.68 13.85 14.30
C GLN A 18 6.39 13.05 13.04
N ALA A 19 7.45 12.46 12.48
CA ALA A 19 7.30 11.52 11.38
C ALA A 19 6.36 10.40 11.77
N TYR A 20 5.38 10.10 10.92
CA TYR A 20 4.56 8.93 11.14
C TYR A 20 5.43 7.68 10.99
N THR A 21 5.26 6.77 11.95
CA THR A 21 5.55 5.37 11.68
C THR A 21 4.41 4.80 10.85
N TYR A 22 4.69 3.74 10.11
CA TYR A 22 3.67 3.01 9.36
C TYR A 22 2.43 2.66 10.20
N ARG A 23 2.65 2.18 11.43
CA ARG A 23 1.59 1.89 12.40
C ARG A 23 0.81 3.13 12.81
N THR A 24 1.49 4.20 13.24
CA THR A 24 0.80 5.40 13.75
C THR A 24 0.06 6.15 12.65
N PHE A 25 0.51 6.04 11.40
CA PHE A 25 -0.20 6.56 10.23
C PHE A 25 -1.57 5.89 10.09
N TYR A 26 -1.62 4.56 10.05
CA TYR A 26 -2.88 3.82 9.93
C TYR A 26 -3.76 3.90 11.18
N GLU A 27 -3.19 3.94 12.38
CA GLU A 27 -3.96 4.18 13.61
C GLU A 27 -4.67 5.54 13.58
N GLN A 28 -3.99 6.58 13.09
CA GLN A 28 -4.58 7.91 12.97
C GLN A 28 -5.55 8.03 11.79
N MET A 29 -5.26 7.35 10.67
CA MET A 29 -6.13 7.32 9.50
C MET A 29 -7.47 6.64 9.79
N SER A 30 -7.42 5.50 10.48
CA SER A 30 -8.58 4.68 10.82
C SER A 30 -9.31 5.12 12.09
N ASN A 31 -8.94 6.25 12.70
CA ASN A 31 -9.47 6.69 13.99
C ASN A 31 -9.34 5.62 15.10
N GLY A 32 -8.26 4.83 15.05
CA GLY A 32 -7.96 3.77 16.02
C GLY A 32 -8.70 2.46 15.80
N LEU A 33 -9.39 2.29 14.66
CA LEU A 33 -10.04 1.03 14.28
C LEU A 33 -9.03 -0.02 13.81
N LEU A 34 -7.93 0.40 13.20
CA LEU A 34 -6.83 -0.46 12.76
C LEU A 34 -5.55 -0.12 13.53
N SER A 35 -4.81 -1.14 13.93
CA SER A 35 -3.44 -1.01 14.43
C SER A 35 -2.57 -2.08 13.78
N VAL A 36 -1.68 -1.66 12.89
CA VAL A 36 -0.78 -2.57 12.19
C VAL A 36 0.31 -3.06 13.14
N GLN A 37 0.45 -4.38 13.25
CA GLN A 37 1.53 -5.05 13.97
C GLN A 37 2.25 -5.99 13.00
N GLY A 38 3.56 -6.02 13.06
CA GLY A 38 4.37 -6.84 12.17
C GLY A 38 5.78 -7.03 12.70
N ALA A 39 6.53 -7.92 12.06
CA ALA A 39 7.94 -8.16 12.33
C ALA A 39 8.75 -8.07 11.03
N THR A 40 10.03 -7.77 11.15
CA THR A 40 10.99 -7.86 10.05
C THR A 40 11.88 -9.09 10.25
N TYR A 41 12.08 -9.86 9.20
CA TYR A 41 12.82 -11.13 9.25
C TYR A 41 14.23 -11.04 8.62
N GLY A 42 14.74 -9.81 8.48
CA GLY A 42 16.07 -9.55 7.94
C GLY A 42 16.16 -9.72 6.41
N TYR A 43 17.40 -9.75 5.92
CA TYR A 43 17.70 -9.83 4.49
C TYR A 43 17.69 -11.28 3.99
N ALA A 44 16.99 -11.51 2.88
CA ALA A 44 17.14 -12.72 2.07
C ALA A 44 17.98 -12.41 0.82
N ALA A 45 19.27 -12.73 0.86
CA ALA A 45 20.11 -12.62 -0.33
C ALA A 45 19.65 -13.65 -1.38
N LEU A 46 19.21 -13.18 -2.55
CA LEU A 46 18.77 -14.05 -3.64
C LEU A 46 19.97 -14.64 -4.42
N ASP A 47 19.73 -15.73 -5.15
CA ASP A 47 20.74 -16.57 -5.81
C ASP A 47 21.29 -15.94 -7.10
N SER A 48 20.72 -14.81 -7.54
CA SER A 48 21.07 -14.12 -8.77
C SER A 48 21.08 -12.61 -8.57
N ASN A 49 21.67 -11.90 -9.53
CA ASN A 49 21.68 -10.44 -9.51
C ASN A 49 20.30 -9.85 -9.86
N GLU A 50 20.13 -8.56 -9.58
CA GLU A 50 18.88 -7.84 -9.79
C GLU A 50 18.33 -7.94 -11.22
N VAL A 51 19.19 -7.86 -12.24
CA VAL A 51 18.79 -7.95 -13.67
C VAL A 51 18.00 -9.23 -13.96
N THR A 52 18.31 -10.32 -13.26
CA THR A 52 17.58 -11.59 -13.40
C THR A 52 16.11 -11.45 -13.00
N TYR A 53 15.83 -10.64 -11.98
CA TYR A 53 14.50 -10.45 -11.40
C TYR A 53 13.75 -9.28 -12.04
N THR A 54 14.44 -8.19 -12.39
CA THR A 54 13.81 -7.05 -13.06
C THR A 54 13.43 -7.36 -14.50
N GLY A 55 14.12 -8.32 -15.12
CA GLY A 55 13.98 -8.64 -16.54
C GLY A 55 14.99 -7.90 -17.41
N VAL A 56 15.16 -8.37 -18.64
CA VAL A 56 16.19 -7.84 -19.54
C VAL A 56 15.62 -6.66 -20.34
N ALA A 57 16.15 -5.46 -20.14
CA ALA A 57 15.74 -4.29 -20.92
C ALA A 57 15.84 -4.56 -22.43
N GLY A 58 14.85 -4.08 -23.19
CA GLY A 58 14.70 -4.40 -24.63
C GLY A 58 13.78 -5.58 -24.92
N THR A 59 13.44 -6.38 -23.91
CA THR A 59 12.47 -7.50 -24.04
C THR A 59 11.05 -7.14 -23.60
N CYS A 60 10.88 -5.99 -22.95
CA CYS A 60 9.60 -5.51 -22.42
C CYS A 60 9.06 -4.31 -23.22
N THR A 61 7.73 -4.16 -23.18
CA THR A 61 7.00 -3.10 -23.88
C THR A 61 5.90 -2.55 -22.99
N GLY A 62 5.50 -1.29 -23.20
CA GLY A 62 4.39 -0.68 -22.44
C GLY A 62 4.81 -0.02 -21.12
N ASN A 63 6.13 0.17 -20.91
CA ASN A 63 6.61 1.03 -19.84
C ASN A 63 6.08 2.48 -20.07
N PRO A 64 5.44 3.12 -19.08
CA PRO A 64 4.81 4.43 -19.24
C PRO A 64 5.80 5.56 -19.56
N TYR A 65 7.09 5.37 -19.30
CA TYR A 65 8.15 6.31 -19.68
C TYR A 65 8.63 6.15 -21.14
N GLY A 66 7.98 5.30 -21.93
CA GLY A 66 8.31 5.09 -23.35
C GLY A 66 9.66 4.42 -23.60
N ASN A 67 10.22 3.75 -22.59
CA ASN A 67 11.46 2.99 -22.67
C ASN A 67 11.20 1.47 -22.67
N THR A 68 12.28 0.68 -22.69
CA THR A 68 12.21 -0.79 -22.77
C THR A 68 12.58 -1.49 -21.47
N ASN A 69 12.66 -0.75 -20.36
CA ASN A 69 12.89 -1.32 -19.03
C ASN A 69 11.70 -2.18 -18.63
N CYS A 70 12.02 -3.32 -18.03
CA CYS A 70 11.03 -4.29 -17.59
C CYS A 70 10.51 -3.98 -16.19
N ASN A 71 11.38 -3.48 -15.32
CA ASN A 71 11.10 -3.13 -13.92
C ASN A 71 10.32 -4.21 -13.12
N GLY A 72 10.39 -5.48 -13.55
CA GLY A 72 9.63 -6.59 -12.98
C GLY A 72 8.14 -6.66 -13.38
N LEU A 73 7.64 -5.78 -14.25
CA LEU A 73 6.20 -5.63 -14.54
C LEU A 73 5.82 -5.69 -16.03
N PHE A 74 6.65 -5.15 -16.93
CA PHE A 74 6.22 -4.87 -18.31
C PHE A 74 6.34 -6.05 -19.30
N SER A 75 6.24 -7.28 -18.79
CA SER A 75 5.98 -8.51 -19.54
C SER A 75 5.65 -9.67 -18.57
N ASP A 76 4.91 -10.68 -19.03
CA ASP A 76 4.66 -11.90 -18.24
C ASP A 76 5.95 -12.58 -17.76
N GLN A 77 7.00 -12.53 -18.58
CA GLN A 77 8.30 -13.08 -18.23
C GLN A 77 8.98 -12.27 -17.11
N ALA A 78 8.90 -10.93 -17.15
CA ALA A 78 9.43 -10.07 -16.11
C ALA A 78 8.69 -10.28 -14.79
N VAL A 79 7.36 -10.35 -14.82
CA VAL A 79 6.51 -10.67 -13.65
C VAL A 79 6.90 -12.03 -13.08
N GLY A 80 6.98 -13.07 -13.91
CA GLY A 80 7.36 -14.41 -13.46
C GLY A 80 8.75 -14.49 -12.85
N ARG A 81 9.72 -13.75 -13.40
CA ARG A 81 11.09 -13.65 -12.84
C ARG A 81 11.11 -12.95 -11.49
N MET A 82 10.49 -11.78 -11.38
CA MET A 82 10.41 -11.02 -10.14
C MET A 82 9.70 -11.83 -9.06
N GLN A 83 8.55 -12.43 -9.35
CA GLN A 83 7.81 -13.25 -8.39
C GLN A 83 8.52 -14.59 -8.07
N GLY A 84 9.39 -15.07 -8.96
CA GLY A 84 10.32 -16.16 -8.67
C GLY A 84 11.33 -15.79 -7.58
N GLY A 85 11.85 -14.55 -7.64
CA GLY A 85 12.72 -13.98 -6.60
C GLY A 85 12.00 -13.83 -5.25
N LEU A 86 10.73 -13.39 -5.24
CA LEU A 86 9.94 -13.32 -4.01
C LEU A 86 9.72 -14.71 -3.38
N ARG A 87 9.41 -15.73 -4.20
CA ARG A 87 9.30 -17.12 -3.72
C ARG A 87 10.61 -17.66 -3.19
N GLU A 88 11.72 -17.27 -3.78
CA GLU A 88 13.03 -17.61 -3.25
C GLU A 88 13.29 -16.96 -1.89
N ALA A 89 12.98 -15.66 -1.73
CA ALA A 89 13.08 -14.98 -0.44
C ALA A 89 12.22 -15.70 0.62
N LEU A 90 10.96 -16.00 0.28
CA LEU A 90 10.06 -16.75 1.15
C LEU A 90 10.66 -18.09 1.56
N ARG A 91 11.16 -18.88 0.61
CA ARG A 91 11.80 -20.18 0.88
C ARG A 91 13.03 -20.08 1.80
N LYS A 92 13.81 -19.01 1.72
CA LYS A 92 14.99 -18.81 2.58
C LYS A 92 14.60 -18.43 4.01
N LEU A 93 13.48 -17.75 4.18
CA LEU A 93 13.01 -17.26 5.48
C LEU A 93 11.93 -18.14 6.11
N ASP A 94 11.30 -19.04 5.35
CA ASP A 94 10.08 -19.75 5.74
C ASP A 94 10.18 -20.39 7.13
N ASN A 95 11.23 -21.17 7.39
CA ASN A 95 11.43 -21.86 8.67
C ASN A 95 11.71 -20.94 9.87
N GLN A 96 11.83 -19.63 9.67
CA GLN A 96 12.11 -18.63 10.70
C GLN A 96 10.85 -17.86 11.12
N VAL A 97 9.74 -18.03 10.40
CA VAL A 97 8.52 -17.23 10.54
C VAL A 97 7.38 -18.12 11.05
N ASP A 98 6.82 -17.80 12.22
CA ASP A 98 5.55 -18.41 12.61
C ASP A 98 4.40 -17.73 11.85
N TRP A 99 4.04 -18.29 10.69
CA TRP A 99 3.04 -17.69 9.81
C TRP A 99 1.62 -17.71 10.38
N THR A 100 1.36 -18.49 11.44
CA THR A 100 0.04 -18.51 12.10
C THR A 100 -0.32 -17.17 12.75
N GLN A 101 0.66 -16.29 12.95
CA GLN A 101 0.48 -14.98 13.55
C GLN A 101 -0.06 -13.92 12.57
N TYR A 102 -0.10 -14.24 11.28
CA TYR A 102 -0.42 -13.29 10.20
C TYR A 102 -1.64 -13.69 9.36
N ASP A 103 -2.49 -14.57 9.90
CA ASP A 103 -3.78 -14.99 9.35
C ASP A 103 -4.85 -14.59 10.38
N PHE A 104 -5.16 -13.29 10.45
CA PHE A 104 -5.99 -12.74 11.52
C PHE A 104 -7.47 -13.08 11.34
N ASP A 105 -7.93 -13.26 10.10
CA ASP A 105 -9.32 -13.61 9.79
C ASP A 105 -9.58 -15.13 9.68
N GLY A 106 -8.52 -15.94 9.69
CA GLY A 106 -8.58 -17.41 9.75
C GLY A 106 -8.85 -18.08 8.40
N ASP A 107 -8.63 -17.37 7.29
CA ASP A 107 -8.82 -17.90 5.94
C ASP A 107 -7.62 -18.73 5.42
N SER A 108 -6.53 -18.83 6.20
CA SER A 108 -5.26 -19.48 5.86
C SER A 108 -4.42 -18.74 4.80
N VAL A 109 -4.68 -17.46 4.60
CA VAL A 109 -3.87 -16.56 3.78
C VAL A 109 -3.18 -15.55 4.69
N VAL A 110 -1.95 -15.18 4.35
CA VAL A 110 -1.26 -14.11 5.09
C VAL A 110 -1.88 -12.76 4.73
N ASP A 111 -2.34 -12.01 5.73
CA ASP A 111 -3.08 -10.74 5.57
C ASP A 111 -2.27 -9.67 4.82
N LEU A 112 -0.97 -9.56 5.13
CA LEU A 112 -0.06 -8.60 4.51
C LEU A 112 1.38 -9.09 4.54
N VAL A 113 2.00 -9.16 3.36
CA VAL A 113 3.45 -9.33 3.20
C VAL A 113 4.00 -8.14 2.42
N VAL A 114 5.04 -7.51 3.00
CA VAL A 114 5.79 -6.43 2.35
C VAL A 114 7.20 -6.91 2.08
N PHE A 115 7.60 -6.93 0.81
CA PHE A 115 8.98 -7.12 0.39
C PHE A 115 9.64 -5.75 0.18
N ILE A 116 10.87 -5.59 0.69
CA ILE A 116 11.64 -4.36 0.48
C ILE A 116 12.93 -4.71 -0.27
N GLN A 117 13.09 -4.15 -1.46
CA GLN A 117 14.29 -4.31 -2.28
C GLN A 117 15.28 -3.15 -2.02
N PRO A 118 16.60 -3.36 -2.08
CA PRO A 118 17.58 -2.39 -1.56
C PRO A 118 17.90 -1.22 -2.50
N ALA A 119 17.43 -1.22 -3.74
CA ALA A 119 17.67 -0.17 -4.73
C ALA A 119 16.62 0.95 -4.68
N MET A 120 16.83 1.96 -5.51
CA MET A 120 15.85 3.01 -5.82
C MET A 120 14.66 2.42 -6.58
N ASP A 121 13.52 3.12 -6.53
CA ASP A 121 12.32 2.71 -7.22
C ASP A 121 12.45 2.73 -8.75
N GLY A 122 11.98 1.66 -9.39
CA GLY A 122 11.77 1.62 -10.84
C GLY A 122 10.78 2.69 -11.32
N ALA A 123 9.89 3.16 -10.44
CA ALA A 123 8.96 4.27 -10.67
C ALA A 123 9.66 5.59 -11.02
N CYS A 124 10.94 5.76 -10.70
CA CYS A 124 11.67 6.98 -11.03
C CYS A 124 11.95 7.18 -12.52
N GLY A 125 11.63 6.18 -13.34
CA GLY A 125 11.82 6.24 -14.79
C GLY A 125 13.27 6.44 -15.20
N GLY A 126 13.48 6.84 -16.46
CA GLY A 126 14.81 6.99 -17.06
C GLY A 126 15.30 5.71 -17.75
N THR A 127 16.03 5.89 -18.86
CA THR A 127 16.42 4.78 -19.75
C THR A 127 17.38 3.77 -19.14
N THR A 128 18.07 4.14 -18.06
CA THR A 128 19.03 3.28 -17.35
C THR A 128 18.47 2.71 -16.03
N ASN A 129 17.27 3.10 -15.61
CA ASN A 129 16.66 2.67 -14.35
C ASN A 129 15.77 1.43 -14.57
N ASN A 130 16.39 0.25 -14.58
CA ASN A 130 15.68 -1.02 -14.64
C ASN A 130 15.62 -1.71 -13.28
N HIS A 131 15.45 -0.94 -12.20
CA HIS A 131 15.17 -1.46 -10.85
C HIS A 131 13.73 -1.95 -10.73
N LEU A 132 13.41 -2.72 -9.70
CA LEU A 132 12.02 -3.17 -9.47
C LEU A 132 11.14 -1.96 -9.16
N TRP A 133 9.99 -1.85 -9.82
CA TRP A 133 8.99 -0.81 -9.54
C TRP A 133 8.16 -1.26 -8.34
N SER A 134 7.96 -0.40 -7.33
CA SER A 134 7.08 -0.71 -6.18
C SER A 134 5.63 -0.93 -6.62
N HIS A 135 4.97 -1.97 -6.11
CA HIS A 135 3.61 -2.32 -6.49
C HIS A 135 3.00 -3.36 -5.53
N ARG A 136 1.68 -3.49 -5.57
CA ARG A 136 0.93 -4.64 -5.05
C ARG A 136 0.58 -5.62 -6.18
N PHE A 137 0.73 -6.92 -5.94
CA PHE A 137 0.26 -7.96 -6.86
C PHE A 137 -0.14 -9.22 -6.09
N VAL A 138 -0.95 -10.06 -6.75
CA VAL A 138 -1.11 -11.48 -6.45
C VAL A 138 -0.03 -12.33 -7.13
N LEU A 139 0.51 -13.30 -6.41
CA LEU A 139 1.42 -14.30 -6.95
C LEU A 139 0.75 -15.12 -8.07
N THR A 140 1.26 -14.99 -9.29
CA THR A 140 0.83 -15.75 -10.47
C THR A 140 1.40 -17.16 -10.45
N GLY A 141 0.71 -18.14 -11.06
CA GLY A 141 1.15 -19.55 -11.04
C GLY A 141 0.91 -20.27 -9.71
N GLY A 142 0.16 -19.67 -8.78
CA GLY A 142 -0.26 -20.24 -7.49
C GLY A 142 0.43 -19.59 -6.29
N SER A 143 -0.25 -19.61 -5.15
CA SER A 143 0.26 -19.09 -3.88
C SER A 143 1.49 -19.87 -3.39
N TYR A 144 2.31 -19.23 -2.58
CA TYR A 144 3.42 -19.89 -1.87
C TYR A 144 2.88 -20.56 -0.59
N ALA A 145 2.99 -21.89 -0.50
CA ALA A 145 2.64 -22.62 0.71
C ALA A 145 3.81 -22.57 1.71
N THR A 146 3.58 -21.98 2.88
CA THR A 146 4.60 -21.80 3.94
C THR A 146 4.90 -23.10 4.67
N HIS A 147 5.70 -23.09 5.74
CA HIS A 147 5.88 -24.25 6.60
C HIS A 147 4.85 -24.37 7.73
N SER A 148 4.00 -23.36 7.98
CA SER A 148 2.99 -23.33 9.06
C SER A 148 1.59 -23.78 8.61
N ARG A 149 0.85 -24.39 9.54
CA ARG A 149 -0.53 -24.82 9.32
C ARG A 149 -1.46 -24.11 10.29
N ASP A 150 -2.67 -23.84 9.85
CA ASP A 150 -3.71 -23.28 10.71
C ASP A 150 -4.26 -24.33 11.70
N ALA A 151 -5.24 -23.93 12.52
CA ALA A 151 -5.88 -24.83 13.50
C ALA A 151 -6.63 -26.01 12.87
N LEU A 152 -6.99 -25.95 11.59
CA LEU A 152 -7.67 -27.00 10.84
C LEU A 152 -6.68 -27.89 10.05
N GLY A 153 -5.38 -27.64 10.17
CA GLY A 153 -4.34 -28.37 9.44
C GLY A 153 -4.19 -27.96 7.98
N ARG A 154 -4.85 -26.90 7.52
CA ARG A 154 -4.66 -26.29 6.19
C ARG A 154 -3.31 -25.58 6.15
N ARG A 155 -2.73 -25.47 4.95
CA ARG A 155 -1.48 -24.72 4.77
C ARG A 155 -1.78 -23.23 4.81
N ILE A 156 -1.02 -22.49 5.61
CA ILE A 156 -1.00 -21.03 5.48
C ILE A 156 -0.24 -20.69 4.19
N VAL A 157 -0.78 -19.76 3.41
CA VAL A 157 -0.21 -19.38 2.12
C VAL A 157 0.06 -17.89 2.04
N VAL A 158 1.13 -17.52 1.36
CA VAL A 158 1.32 -16.15 0.86
C VAL A 158 0.76 -16.13 -0.55
N ALA A 159 -0.27 -15.32 -0.79
CA ALA A 159 -0.92 -15.18 -2.10
C ALA A 159 -0.79 -13.75 -2.64
N ASP A 160 -1.06 -12.77 -1.79
CA ASP A 160 -0.88 -11.35 -2.07
C ASP A 160 0.46 -10.83 -1.55
N TYR A 161 1.00 -9.81 -2.18
CA TYR A 161 2.18 -9.11 -1.67
C TYR A 161 2.21 -7.66 -2.12
N THR A 162 2.92 -6.84 -1.36
CA THR A 162 3.45 -5.57 -1.83
C THR A 162 4.97 -5.63 -1.92
N LEU A 163 5.51 -4.98 -2.94
CA LEU A 163 6.94 -4.80 -3.17
C LEU A 163 7.24 -3.32 -3.08
N GLN A 164 8.26 -2.96 -2.30
CA GLN A 164 8.66 -1.60 -2.04
C GLN A 164 10.16 -1.43 -2.27
N SER A 165 10.55 -0.22 -2.62
CA SER A 165 11.95 0.17 -2.68
C SER A 165 12.44 0.67 -1.33
N GLY A 166 13.69 0.35 -0.99
CA GLY A 166 14.31 0.75 0.28
C GLY A 166 14.95 2.14 0.22
N LEU A 167 15.21 2.65 -0.98
CA LEU A 167 15.82 3.95 -1.23
C LEU A 167 14.92 4.82 -2.10
N GLY A 168 14.91 6.12 -1.83
CA GLY A 168 14.09 7.06 -2.59
C GLY A 168 14.04 8.48 -2.02
N GLY A 169 14.34 8.70 -0.74
CA GLY A 169 14.28 10.05 -0.17
C GLY A 169 12.93 10.75 -0.39
N ALA A 170 12.92 12.07 -0.30
CA ALA A 170 11.68 12.82 -0.22
C ALA A 170 10.75 12.71 -1.44
N ASP A 171 11.32 12.55 -2.63
CA ASP A 171 10.62 12.48 -3.91
C ASP A 171 10.51 11.06 -4.47
N GLY A 172 11.01 10.05 -3.73
CA GLY A 172 11.05 8.65 -4.16
C GLY A 172 12.23 8.28 -5.05
N CYS A 173 13.08 9.24 -5.45
CA CYS A 173 14.14 9.06 -6.45
C CYS A 173 15.56 9.44 -6.00
N ASP A 174 15.82 9.52 -4.70
CA ASP A 174 17.16 9.72 -4.11
C ASP A 174 17.76 8.41 -3.56
N THR A 175 18.79 7.91 -4.25
CA THR A 175 19.56 6.70 -3.85
C THR A 175 20.37 6.87 -2.55
N SER A 176 20.56 8.09 -2.06
CA SER A 176 21.33 8.36 -0.83
C SER A 176 20.46 8.36 0.43
N GLN A 177 19.14 8.27 0.28
CA GLN A 177 18.18 8.39 1.36
C GLN A 177 17.20 7.21 1.38
N LEU A 178 16.75 6.84 2.58
CA LEU A 178 15.74 5.80 2.75
C LEU A 178 14.39 6.21 2.13
N MET A 179 13.67 5.24 1.59
CA MET A 179 12.31 5.43 1.10
C MET A 179 11.38 5.83 2.27
N PRO A 180 10.58 6.91 2.13
CA PRO A 180 9.63 7.30 3.17
C PRO A 180 8.40 6.40 3.22
N VAL A 181 7.55 6.60 4.23
CA VAL A 181 6.41 5.71 4.55
C VAL A 181 5.27 5.76 3.51
N GLY A 182 5.25 6.79 2.66
CA GLY A 182 4.16 7.06 1.73
C GLY A 182 3.86 5.90 0.78
N THR A 183 4.86 5.40 0.05
CA THR A 183 4.66 4.37 -0.98
C THR A 183 4.15 3.06 -0.39
N VAL A 184 4.75 2.58 0.72
CA VAL A 184 4.26 1.37 1.39
C VAL A 184 2.83 1.53 1.94
N ALA A 185 2.45 2.75 2.35
CA ALA A 185 1.09 3.05 2.78
C ALA A 185 0.10 3.13 1.61
N HIS A 186 0.52 3.66 0.46
CA HIS A 186 -0.30 3.61 -0.75
C HIS A 186 -0.62 2.16 -1.14
N GLU A 187 0.43 1.33 -1.27
CA GLU A 187 0.28 -0.05 -1.73
C GLU A 187 -0.52 -0.92 -0.75
N THR A 188 -0.48 -0.61 0.54
CA THR A 188 -1.33 -1.31 1.51
C THR A 188 -2.79 -0.88 1.42
N GLY A 189 -3.09 0.31 0.91
CA GLY A 189 -4.44 0.66 0.49
C GLY A 189 -5.02 -0.33 -0.52
N HIS A 190 -4.23 -0.79 -1.49
CA HIS A 190 -4.64 -1.87 -2.41
C HIS A 190 -4.81 -3.21 -1.71
N GLY A 191 -4.01 -3.48 -0.67
CA GLY A 191 -4.20 -4.65 0.19
C GLY A 191 -5.58 -4.67 0.88
N PHE A 192 -6.13 -3.49 1.17
CA PHE A 192 -7.51 -3.35 1.66
C PHE A 192 -8.58 -3.31 0.55
N GLY A 193 -8.19 -3.49 -0.72
CA GLY A 193 -9.10 -3.52 -1.86
C GLY A 193 -9.40 -2.15 -2.48
N LEU A 194 -8.69 -1.09 -2.10
CA LEU A 194 -8.85 0.23 -2.73
C LEU A 194 -8.15 0.28 -4.10
N PRO A 195 -8.74 0.93 -5.12
CA PRO A 195 -8.09 1.17 -6.40
C PRO A 195 -7.14 2.37 -6.35
N ASP A 196 -6.29 2.51 -7.38
CA ASP A 196 -5.66 3.78 -7.71
C ASP A 196 -6.71 4.83 -8.03
N LEU A 197 -6.53 6.05 -7.53
CA LEU A 197 -7.40 7.20 -7.79
C LEU A 197 -6.68 8.31 -8.59
N TYR A 198 -5.42 8.11 -8.95
CA TYR A 198 -4.78 8.89 -10.02
C TYR A 198 -5.17 8.33 -11.38
N ASP A 199 -5.02 9.15 -12.43
CA ASP A 199 -5.27 8.69 -13.79
C ASP A 199 -4.08 7.87 -14.29
N THR A 200 -4.26 6.56 -14.34
CA THR A 200 -3.24 5.59 -14.79
C THR A 200 -2.86 5.76 -16.27
N SER A 201 -3.60 6.56 -17.04
CA SER A 201 -3.23 6.93 -18.42
C SER A 201 -2.33 8.17 -18.51
N ASN A 202 -2.00 8.79 -17.37
CA ASN A 202 -1.16 9.99 -17.23
C ASN A 202 -1.68 11.20 -18.03
N LYS A 203 -2.99 11.36 -18.21
CA LYS A 203 -3.58 12.54 -18.90
C LYS A 203 -4.01 13.62 -17.92
N THR A 204 -4.31 13.25 -16.68
CA THR A 204 -4.71 14.12 -15.58
C THR A 204 -4.07 13.63 -14.28
N GLU A 205 -4.27 14.37 -13.18
CA GLU A 205 -3.81 13.94 -11.85
C GLU A 205 -4.79 12.96 -11.16
N GLY A 206 -5.99 12.76 -11.72
CA GLY A 206 -7.10 12.14 -10.98
C GLY A 206 -7.40 12.93 -9.70
N ILE A 207 -7.40 12.26 -8.54
CA ILE A 207 -7.52 12.91 -7.22
C ILE A 207 -6.25 13.67 -6.79
N GLY A 208 -5.12 13.42 -7.46
CA GLY A 208 -3.82 14.03 -7.17
C GLY A 208 -3.38 13.86 -5.72
N GLU A 209 -2.75 14.90 -5.19
CA GLU A 209 -2.18 14.91 -3.83
C GLU A 209 -3.23 14.88 -2.70
N TYR A 210 -4.52 15.02 -3.02
CA TYR A 210 -5.61 15.07 -2.04
C TYR A 210 -6.00 13.71 -1.46
N SER A 211 -5.49 12.60 -2.01
CA SER A 211 -5.67 11.27 -1.45
C SER A 211 -4.36 10.50 -1.44
N LEU A 212 -4.13 9.70 -0.41
CA LEU A 212 -3.08 8.69 -0.39
C LEU A 212 -3.17 7.77 -1.60
N MET A 213 -4.38 7.42 -2.05
CA MET A 213 -4.60 6.56 -3.23
C MET A 213 -4.42 7.30 -4.57
N GLY A 214 -4.14 8.61 -4.54
CA GLY A 214 -3.62 9.37 -5.67
C GLY A 214 -2.11 9.50 -5.59
N SER A 215 -1.58 10.70 -5.88
CA SER A 215 -0.17 11.06 -5.68
C SER A 215 0.14 11.56 -4.25
N GLY A 216 -0.83 11.46 -3.34
CA GLY A 216 -0.72 11.93 -1.96
C GLY A 216 0.40 11.29 -1.15
N ASN A 217 0.88 10.12 -1.56
CA ASN A 217 2.02 9.43 -0.95
C ASN A 217 3.33 10.23 -1.03
N TYR A 218 3.48 11.17 -1.98
CA TYR A 218 4.68 12.01 -2.16
C TYR A 218 4.57 13.43 -1.57
N THR A 219 3.42 13.81 -1.02
CA THR A 219 3.17 15.17 -0.50
C THR A 219 4.12 15.61 0.61
N SER A 220 4.53 14.68 1.47
CA SER A 220 5.54 14.91 2.48
C SER A 220 6.19 13.58 2.86
N PRO A 221 7.52 13.52 3.01
CA PRO A 221 8.23 12.26 3.29
C PRO A 221 7.75 11.61 4.59
N PHE A 222 7.45 12.44 5.59
CA PHE A 222 7.16 11.99 6.95
C PHE A 222 5.69 12.10 7.34
N SER A 223 4.87 12.66 6.45
CA SER A 223 3.44 12.89 6.66
C SER A 223 2.70 12.93 5.33
N PRO A 224 2.65 11.79 4.60
CA PRO A 224 1.91 11.72 3.35
C PRO A 224 0.43 12.08 3.55
N SER A 225 -0.25 12.35 2.45
CA SER A 225 -1.67 12.67 2.45
C SER A 225 -2.49 11.56 3.08
N ARG A 226 -3.64 11.92 3.65
CA ARG A 226 -4.61 10.92 4.13
C ARG A 226 -5.35 10.32 2.93
N MET A 227 -6.03 9.21 3.14
CA MET A 227 -7.07 8.76 2.21
C MET A 227 -8.21 9.78 2.16
N ASP A 228 -8.79 9.95 0.98
CA ASP A 228 -10.00 10.74 0.76
C ASP A 228 -11.22 10.12 1.45
N ALA A 229 -12.31 10.88 1.51
CA ALA A 229 -13.53 10.44 2.20
C ALA A 229 -14.19 9.21 1.57
N TRP A 230 -14.05 9.00 0.25
CA TRP A 230 -14.59 7.81 -0.41
C TRP A 230 -13.79 6.58 0.00
N SER A 231 -12.45 6.64 -0.10
CA SER A 231 -11.57 5.55 0.33
C SER A 231 -11.79 5.18 1.80
N LEU A 232 -11.89 6.17 2.70
CA LEU A 232 -12.19 5.92 4.11
C LEU A 232 -13.59 5.30 4.33
N ASN A 233 -14.56 5.63 3.49
CA ASN A 233 -15.91 5.04 3.55
C ASN A 233 -15.92 3.57 3.11
N GLU A 234 -15.22 3.24 2.03
CA GLU A 234 -15.10 1.85 1.55
C GLU A 234 -14.48 0.95 2.64
N LEU A 235 -13.55 1.49 3.45
CA LEU A 235 -12.94 0.78 4.57
C LEU A 235 -13.77 0.80 5.87
N GLY A 236 -14.87 1.56 5.92
CA GLY A 236 -15.66 1.77 7.14
C GLY A 236 -14.93 2.56 8.23
N TRP A 237 -13.97 3.41 7.86
CA TRP A 237 -13.14 4.20 8.79
C TRP A 237 -13.64 5.62 9.04
N VAL A 238 -14.73 6.00 8.35
CA VAL A 238 -15.38 7.30 8.49
C VAL A 238 -16.90 7.12 8.60
N THR A 239 -17.55 8.01 9.32
CA THR A 239 -19.01 8.14 9.37
C THR A 239 -19.47 9.04 8.22
N ILE A 240 -20.38 8.55 7.39
CA ILE A 240 -21.02 9.38 6.36
C ILE A 240 -22.26 10.06 6.93
N LEU A 241 -22.33 11.39 6.81
CA LEU A 241 -23.49 12.20 7.18
C LEU A 241 -24.15 12.80 5.94
N PRO A 242 -25.28 12.24 5.47
CA PRO A 242 -26.01 12.79 4.34
C PRO A 242 -26.59 14.18 4.64
N ILE A 243 -26.32 15.16 3.78
CA ILE A 243 -26.93 16.47 3.83
C ILE A 243 -28.24 16.43 3.04
N SER A 244 -29.37 16.49 3.74
CA SER A 244 -30.72 16.41 3.16
C SER A 244 -31.52 17.71 3.27
N THR A 245 -31.04 18.67 4.06
CA THR A 245 -31.71 19.96 4.26
C THR A 245 -30.73 21.11 4.12
N SER A 246 -31.21 22.23 3.58
CA SER A 246 -30.45 23.47 3.50
C SER A 246 -30.23 24.02 4.91
N ASN A 247 -28.97 24.02 5.36
CA ASN A 247 -28.58 24.50 6.68
C ASN A 247 -27.08 24.85 6.67
N THR A 248 -26.59 25.46 7.75
CA THR A 248 -25.15 25.63 8.00
C THR A 248 -24.61 24.41 8.73
N TYR A 249 -23.63 23.74 8.14
CA TYR A 249 -22.94 22.60 8.73
C TYR A 249 -21.49 22.98 9.09
N GLY A 250 -21.03 22.54 10.26
CA GLY A 250 -19.63 22.68 10.67
C GLY A 250 -18.91 21.34 10.56
N PHE A 251 -17.67 21.34 10.07
CA PHE A 251 -16.80 20.17 10.05
C PHE A 251 -15.50 20.48 10.80
N GLY A 252 -14.96 19.45 11.46
CA GLY A 252 -13.65 19.52 12.09
C GLY A 252 -12.52 19.42 11.06
N ALA A 253 -11.28 19.62 11.50
CA ALA A 253 -10.13 19.35 10.65
C ALA A 253 -10.08 17.86 10.27
N ALA A 254 -9.80 17.55 9.01
CA ALA A 254 -9.78 16.17 8.49
C ALA A 254 -8.95 15.17 9.32
N PRO A 255 -7.79 15.53 9.92
CA PRO A 255 -7.02 14.61 10.77
C PRO A 255 -7.71 14.19 12.07
N THR A 256 -8.74 14.92 12.49
CA THR A 256 -9.44 14.73 13.78
C THR A 256 -10.94 14.52 13.63
N SER A 257 -11.49 14.70 12.43
CA SER A 257 -12.89 14.44 12.14
C SER A 257 -13.08 12.97 11.84
N ASP A 258 -14.12 12.37 12.41
CA ASP A 258 -14.57 11.01 12.11
C ASP A 258 -15.77 11.02 11.15
N THR A 259 -16.20 12.20 10.70
CA THR A 259 -17.40 12.40 9.89
C THR A 259 -17.05 13.08 8.56
N ALA A 260 -17.54 12.52 7.46
CA ALA A 260 -17.55 13.14 6.15
C ALA A 260 -19.00 13.44 5.74
N PHE A 261 -19.22 14.67 5.26
CA PHE A 261 -20.53 15.08 4.79
C PHE A 261 -20.73 14.62 3.35
N TYR A 262 -21.87 13.97 3.10
CA TYR A 262 -22.24 13.51 1.77
C TYR A 262 -23.38 14.36 1.23
N LEU A 263 -23.12 15.12 0.17
CA LEU A 263 -24.14 15.80 -0.60
C LEU A 263 -24.44 14.96 -1.84
N PRO A 264 -25.60 14.29 -1.92
CA PRO A 264 -25.97 13.58 -3.14
C PRO A 264 -26.14 14.60 -4.27
N VAL A 265 -25.22 14.56 -5.24
CA VAL A 265 -25.34 15.36 -6.45
C VAL A 265 -26.37 14.67 -7.35
N GLY A 266 -27.58 15.22 -7.41
CA GLY A 266 -28.62 14.74 -8.31
C GLY A 266 -28.42 15.27 -9.74
N GLY A 267 -28.86 14.49 -10.74
CA GLY A 267 -28.87 14.88 -12.15
C GLY A 267 -27.96 14.02 -13.02
N ALA A 268 -28.02 14.24 -14.34
CA ALA A 268 -27.10 13.61 -15.27
C ALA A 268 -25.69 14.15 -15.01
N ASN A 269 -24.71 13.26 -14.84
CA ASN A 269 -23.29 13.59 -14.90
C ASN A 269 -22.86 13.56 -16.37
N PRO A 270 -22.86 14.69 -17.08
CA PRO A 270 -22.66 14.70 -18.52
C PRO A 270 -21.19 14.47 -18.91
N ARG A 271 -20.28 14.42 -17.92
CA ARG A 271 -18.84 14.18 -18.10
C ARG A 271 -18.38 12.82 -17.59
N GLY A 272 -19.23 12.09 -16.87
CA GLY A 272 -18.90 10.75 -16.36
C GLY A 272 -17.81 10.73 -15.28
N GLU A 273 -17.59 11.86 -14.59
CA GLU A 273 -16.68 11.98 -13.44
C GLU A 273 -17.21 11.29 -12.17
#